data_AF-A0AAD3X0E4-F1
#
_entry.id   AF-A0AAD3X0E4-F1
#
_cell.length_a   1.000
_cell.length_b   1.000
_cell.length_c   1.000
_cell.angle_alpha   90.00
_cell.angle_beta   90.00
_cell.angle_gamma   90.00
#
_symmetry.space_group_name_H-M   'P 1'
#
loop_
_entity.id
_entity.type
_entity.pdbx_description
1 polymer ?
#
loop_
_entity_poly.entity_id
_entity_poly.type
_entity_poly.pdbx_seq_one_letter_code
_entity_poly.pdbx_strand_id
1 'polypeptide(L)'
;MNTRTTPLPLRARRRRRVVITAIAFAAAVILAIAVQQSLSVAFADATHSDPSPASTPVPTGDITGSVIAPSEADGVIRDDDKPTAFEVDRVAVGNLDSALLEALQRAASDAERDGVTFRVNSGWRSPALQERMLQDAIIQYGSENEARRWVATPETSEHVTGGAVDLGPWSALDWLAQRGSRYGLCQIYANESWHYELRPEAVDDGCPEMLADPTADPRTKR
;
A
#
# COMPACT_ATOMS: atom_id res chain seq x y z
N MET A 1 19.61 27.35 65.04
CA MET A 1 20.52 27.37 63.88
C MET A 1 19.89 26.51 62.80
N ASN A 2 19.15 27.12 61.87
CA ASN A 2 18.37 26.40 60.85
C ASN A 2 19.10 26.50 59.50
N THR A 3 19.59 25.37 59.02
CA THR A 3 20.19 25.19 57.70
C THR A 3 19.09 25.33 56.64
N ARG A 4 19.15 26.37 55.81
CA ARG A 4 18.29 26.52 54.63
C ARG A 4 18.87 25.69 53.49
N THR A 5 18.19 24.63 53.10
CA THR A 5 18.48 23.88 51.87
C THR A 5 17.75 24.55 50.70
N THR A 6 18.51 25.13 49.77
CA THR A 6 17.98 25.76 48.55
C THR A 6 17.62 24.67 47.51
N PRO A 7 16.37 24.54 47.04
CA PRO A 7 16.06 23.62 45.95
C PRO A 7 16.49 24.19 44.60
N LEU A 8 17.23 23.39 43.81
CA LEU A 8 17.62 23.72 42.44
C LEU A 8 16.39 23.79 41.50
N PRO A 9 16.37 24.71 40.51
CA PRO A 9 15.20 24.97 39.69
C PRO A 9 14.90 23.83 38.69
N LEU A 10 13.64 23.37 38.69
CA LEU A 10 13.11 22.26 37.86
C LEU A 10 13.26 22.44 36.34
N ARG A 11 13.60 23.65 35.84
CA ARG A 11 13.82 23.92 34.40
C ARG A 11 15.09 23.27 33.82
N ALA A 12 16.12 23.01 34.64
CA ALA A 12 17.38 22.43 34.17
C ALA A 12 17.26 20.93 33.81
N ARG A 13 16.38 20.19 34.50
CA ARG A 13 16.18 18.75 34.28
C ARG A 13 15.45 18.45 32.95
N ARG A 14 14.51 19.30 32.53
CA ARG A 14 13.74 19.09 31.28
C ARG A 14 14.60 19.34 30.03
N ARG A 15 15.47 20.36 30.06
CA ARG A 15 16.43 20.64 28.98
C ARG A 15 17.47 19.53 28.84
N ARG A 16 17.97 18.96 29.94
CA ARG A 16 18.89 17.81 29.90
C ARG A 16 18.27 16.56 29.28
N ARG A 17 16.99 16.28 29.55
CA ARG A 17 16.28 15.13 28.94
C ARG A 17 16.11 15.29 27.43
N VAL A 18 15.76 16.49 26.95
CA VAL A 18 15.61 16.77 25.51
C VAL A 18 16.94 16.66 24.76
N VAL A 19 18.03 17.14 25.36
CA VAL A 19 19.38 17.03 24.76
C VAL A 19 19.86 15.57 24.72
N ILE A 20 19.59 14.77 25.75
CA ILE A 20 19.97 13.34 25.76
C ILE A 20 19.16 12.54 24.72
N THR A 21 17.86 12.79 24.57
CA THR A 21 17.05 12.13 23.52
C THR A 21 17.47 12.53 22.11
N ALA A 22 17.85 13.80 21.88
CA ALA A 22 18.33 14.24 20.57
C ALA A 22 19.68 13.62 20.20
N ILE A 23 20.61 13.50 21.16
CA ILE A 23 21.91 12.84 20.95
C ILE A 23 21.73 11.33 20.70
N ALA A 24 20.83 10.66 21.42
CA ALA A 24 20.54 9.25 21.19
C ALA A 24 19.92 8.99 19.80
N PHE A 25 19.05 9.88 19.34
CA PHE A 25 18.46 9.79 17.99
C PHE A 25 19.51 10.04 16.90
N ALA A 26 20.39 11.04 17.08
CA ALA A 26 21.50 11.30 16.16
C ALA A 26 22.49 10.13 16.10
N ALA A 27 22.81 9.50 17.24
CA ALA A 27 23.67 8.31 17.28
C ALA A 27 23.03 7.09 16.60
N ALA A 28 21.72 6.88 16.75
CA ALA A 28 20.99 5.81 16.08
C ALA A 28 20.94 6.00 14.55
N VAL A 29 20.75 7.24 14.09
CA VAL A 29 20.78 7.57 12.65
C VAL A 29 22.19 7.39 12.05
N ILE A 30 23.24 7.79 12.78
CA ILE A 30 24.64 7.58 12.32
C ILE A 30 24.98 6.08 12.25
N LEU A 31 24.52 5.27 13.22
CA LEU A 31 24.74 3.83 13.21
C LEU A 31 24.00 3.13 12.05
N ALA A 32 22.77 3.57 11.72
CA ALA A 32 22.00 3.05 10.60
C ALA A 32 22.65 3.38 9.23
N ILE A 33 23.20 4.60 9.08
CA ILE A 33 23.91 5.01 7.85
C ILE A 33 25.23 4.23 7.68
N ALA A 34 25.95 3.96 8.78
CA ALA A 34 27.18 3.15 8.74
C ALA A 34 26.93 1.69 8.34
N VAL A 35 25.78 1.11 8.73
CA VAL A 35 25.38 -0.26 8.32
C VAL A 35 25.00 -0.31 6.83
N GLN A 36 24.33 0.72 6.29
CA GLN A 36 23.99 0.75 4.86
C GLN A 36 25.20 0.97 3.92
N GLN A 37 26.28 1.62 4.38
CA GLN A 37 27.49 1.78 3.57
C GLN A 37 28.45 0.58 3.63
N SER A 38 28.19 -0.39 4.51
CA SER A 38 29.01 -1.60 4.68
C SER A 38 28.57 -2.77 3.80
N LEU A 39 27.51 -2.62 3.00
CA LEU A 39 27.02 -3.65 2.06
C LEU A 39 27.40 -3.38 0.59
N SER A 40 28.22 -2.36 0.31
CA SER A 40 28.66 -2.01 -1.06
C SER A 40 30.17 -2.08 -1.28
N VAL A 41 30.93 -2.70 -0.36
CA VAL A 41 32.37 -2.95 -0.52
C VAL A 41 32.67 -4.43 -0.25
N ALA A 42 32.11 -5.31 -1.08
CA ALA A 42 32.47 -6.73 -1.11
C ALA A 42 32.44 -7.34 -2.53
N PHE A 43 32.48 -6.51 -3.58
CA PHE A 43 32.61 -6.95 -4.98
C PHE A 43 33.72 -6.19 -5.69
N ALA A 44 34.93 -6.25 -5.14
CA ALA A 44 36.13 -5.81 -5.83
C ALA A 44 37.36 -6.50 -5.23
N ASP A 45 37.44 -7.82 -5.40
CA ASP A 45 38.68 -8.56 -5.72
C ASP A 45 38.45 -10.05 -5.52
N ALA A 46 38.36 -10.78 -6.64
CA ALA A 46 38.77 -12.18 -6.73
C ALA A 46 38.82 -12.56 -8.23
N THR A 47 39.87 -12.11 -8.89
CA THR A 47 40.36 -12.72 -10.13
C THR A 47 40.94 -14.09 -9.81
N HIS A 48 40.13 -15.15 -9.81
CA HIS A 48 40.66 -16.53 -9.76
C HIS A 48 40.03 -17.41 -10.84
N SER A 49 40.94 -18.03 -11.59
CA SER A 49 40.76 -18.91 -12.73
C SER A 49 39.90 -20.13 -12.42
N ASP A 50 38.92 -20.42 -13.29
CA ASP A 50 38.17 -21.69 -13.29
C ASP A 50 38.81 -22.70 -14.26
N PRO A 51 39.05 -23.96 -13.85
CA PRO A 51 39.00 -25.10 -14.74
C PRO A 51 37.58 -25.69 -14.74
N SER A 52 37.08 -25.93 -15.95
CA SER A 52 35.81 -26.61 -16.26
C SER A 52 35.64 -27.96 -15.56
N PRO A 53 34.40 -28.31 -15.16
CA PRO A 53 33.94 -29.69 -15.29
C PRO A 53 32.66 -29.80 -16.14
N ALA A 54 32.55 -30.96 -16.76
CA ALA A 54 31.65 -31.33 -17.83
C ALA A 54 30.14 -31.27 -17.49
N SER A 55 29.36 -30.79 -18.45
CA SER A 55 27.90 -30.84 -18.46
C SER A 55 27.39 -32.27 -18.65
N THR A 56 26.56 -32.75 -17.72
CA THR A 56 25.65 -33.88 -17.94
C THR A 56 24.30 -33.32 -18.40
N PRO A 57 23.65 -33.86 -19.47
CA PRO A 57 22.37 -33.34 -19.94
C PRO A 57 21.22 -33.97 -19.15
N VAL A 58 20.38 -33.12 -18.53
CA VAL A 58 19.10 -33.50 -17.91
C VAL A 58 17.97 -33.21 -18.91
N PRO A 59 16.93 -34.06 -19.03
CA PRO A 59 16.06 -34.10 -20.20
C PRO A 59 15.14 -32.89 -20.31
N THR A 60 14.96 -32.41 -21.54
CA THR A 60 13.97 -31.42 -21.96
C THR A 60 12.56 -31.88 -21.59
N GLY A 61 12.01 -31.32 -20.51
CA GLY A 61 10.59 -31.37 -20.20
C GLY A 61 9.89 -30.20 -20.88
N ASP A 62 9.19 -30.49 -21.97
CA ASP A 62 8.29 -29.56 -22.65
C ASP A 62 7.05 -29.36 -21.78
N ILE A 63 7.09 -28.39 -20.84
CA ILE A 63 5.90 -27.94 -20.12
C ILE A 63 5.30 -26.81 -20.96
N THR A 64 4.40 -27.18 -21.86
CA THR A 64 3.50 -26.27 -22.58
C THR A 64 2.50 -25.68 -21.59
N GLY A 65 2.96 -24.69 -20.84
CA GLY A 65 2.17 -23.92 -19.90
C GLY A 65 2.85 -22.57 -19.69
N SER A 66 2.89 -21.75 -20.75
CA SER A 66 3.32 -20.35 -20.59
C SER A 66 2.28 -19.65 -19.73
N VAL A 67 2.54 -19.57 -18.43
CA VAL A 67 1.79 -18.68 -17.53
C VAL A 67 2.16 -17.27 -17.99
N ILE A 68 1.32 -16.70 -18.85
CA ILE A 68 1.50 -15.31 -19.29
C ILE A 68 1.38 -14.45 -18.03
N ALA A 69 2.44 -13.68 -17.74
CA ALA A 69 2.44 -12.77 -16.61
C ALA A 69 1.31 -11.75 -16.76
N PRO A 70 0.60 -11.36 -15.68
CA PRO A 70 -0.45 -10.36 -15.75
C PRO A 70 0.04 -9.07 -16.40
N SER A 71 -0.84 -8.45 -17.17
CA SER A 71 -0.55 -7.26 -17.98
C SER A 71 -1.53 -6.12 -17.70
N GLU A 72 -1.42 -5.01 -18.41
CA GLU A 72 -2.41 -3.93 -18.33
C GLU A 72 -3.82 -4.43 -18.68
N ALA A 73 -3.96 -5.43 -19.55
CA ALA A 73 -5.26 -6.05 -19.85
C ALA A 73 -5.90 -6.74 -18.63
N ASP A 74 -5.09 -7.10 -17.64
CA ASP A 74 -5.53 -7.67 -16.36
C ASP A 74 -5.78 -6.59 -15.29
N GLY A 75 -5.55 -5.31 -15.60
CA GLY A 75 -5.66 -4.21 -14.64
C GLY A 75 -4.36 -3.91 -13.87
N VAL A 76 -3.21 -4.39 -14.35
CA VAL A 76 -1.91 -4.03 -13.75
C VAL A 76 -1.62 -2.55 -13.96
N ILE A 77 -1.28 -1.84 -12.88
CA ILE A 77 -0.77 -0.47 -12.89
C ILE A 77 0.69 -0.49 -12.42
N ARG A 78 1.57 0.19 -13.16
CA ARG A 78 3.00 0.30 -12.78
C ARG A 78 3.20 1.46 -11.82
N ASP A 79 4.18 1.35 -10.93
CA ASP A 79 4.41 2.35 -9.89
C ASP A 79 4.86 3.72 -10.43
N ASP A 80 5.57 3.73 -11.55
CA ASP A 80 6.07 4.92 -12.23
C ASP A 80 5.05 5.57 -13.18
N ASP A 81 3.91 4.93 -13.41
CA ASP A 81 2.88 5.37 -14.36
C ASP A 81 1.47 5.09 -13.81
N LYS A 82 1.17 5.73 -12.67
CA LYS A 82 -0.13 5.63 -12.00
C LYS A 82 -1.13 6.62 -12.62
N PRO A 83 -2.24 6.15 -13.18
CA PRO A 83 -3.20 7.01 -13.84
C PRO A 83 -4.02 7.85 -12.84
N THR A 84 -4.60 8.93 -13.35
CA THR A 84 -5.68 9.68 -12.69
C THR A 84 -7.02 8.97 -12.90
N ALA A 85 -8.05 9.43 -12.19
CA ALA A 85 -9.44 8.96 -12.37
C ALA A 85 -10.04 9.31 -13.75
N PHE A 86 -9.36 10.12 -14.57
CA PHE A 86 -9.86 10.56 -15.88
C PHE A 86 -9.27 9.77 -17.06
N GLU A 87 -8.23 8.96 -16.81
CA GLU A 87 -7.58 8.13 -17.83
C GLU A 87 -8.35 6.81 -18.01
N VAL A 88 -9.59 6.93 -18.50
CA VAL A 88 -10.54 5.81 -18.65
C VAL A 88 -10.17 4.81 -19.75
N ASP A 89 -9.16 5.13 -20.57
CA ASP A 89 -8.55 4.22 -21.53
C ASP A 89 -7.66 3.16 -20.84
N ARG A 90 -7.23 3.43 -19.61
CA ARG A 90 -6.53 2.45 -18.76
C ARG A 90 -7.54 1.44 -18.24
N VAL A 91 -7.33 0.16 -18.53
CA VAL A 91 -8.25 -0.93 -18.16
C VAL A 91 -8.63 -0.92 -16.68
N ALA A 92 -7.67 -0.65 -15.80
CA ALA A 92 -7.92 -0.55 -14.36
C ALA A 92 -8.87 0.59 -13.96
N VAL A 93 -8.95 1.67 -14.74
CA VAL A 93 -9.84 2.82 -14.48
C VAL A 93 -11.16 2.66 -15.24
N GLY A 94 -11.09 2.31 -16.53
CA GLY A 94 -12.25 2.20 -17.42
C GLY A 94 -13.24 1.09 -17.05
N ASN A 95 -12.79 0.07 -16.31
CA ASN A 95 -13.64 -1.03 -15.84
C ASN A 95 -14.13 -0.86 -14.39
N LEU A 96 -13.89 0.29 -13.75
CA LEU A 96 -14.55 0.60 -12.49
C LEU A 96 -16.08 0.67 -12.70
N ASP A 97 -16.84 0.36 -11.66
CA ASP A 97 -18.28 0.61 -11.64
C ASP A 97 -18.53 2.08 -11.99
N SER A 98 -19.49 2.33 -12.88
CA SER A 98 -19.69 3.68 -13.44
C SER A 98 -20.05 4.69 -12.37
N ALA A 99 -20.83 4.30 -11.35
CA ALA A 99 -21.20 5.22 -10.27
C ALA A 99 -20.00 5.52 -9.36
N LEU A 100 -19.14 4.52 -9.10
CA LEU A 100 -17.88 4.73 -8.38
C LEU A 100 -16.96 5.68 -9.16
N LEU A 101 -16.78 5.45 -10.47
CA LEU A 101 -15.94 6.28 -11.32
C LEU A 101 -16.43 7.73 -11.37
N GLU A 102 -17.74 7.96 -11.52
CA GLU A 102 -18.34 9.29 -11.49
C GLU A 102 -18.12 10.00 -10.14
N ALA A 103 -18.31 9.29 -9.03
CA ALA A 103 -18.04 9.83 -7.70
C ALA A 103 -16.55 10.20 -7.52
N LEU A 104 -15.65 9.32 -7.99
CA LEU A 104 -14.20 9.53 -7.94
C LEU A 104 -13.77 10.73 -8.77
N GLN A 105 -14.32 10.91 -9.98
CA GLN A 105 -14.01 12.03 -10.86
C GLN A 105 -14.51 13.37 -10.30
N ARG A 106 -15.67 13.39 -9.65
CA ARG A 106 -16.17 14.57 -8.92
C ARG A 106 -15.23 14.93 -7.76
N ALA A 107 -14.87 13.93 -6.94
CA ALA A 107 -13.95 14.14 -5.82
C ALA A 107 -12.58 14.63 -6.29
N ALA A 108 -12.01 14.01 -7.34
CA ALA A 108 -10.73 14.41 -7.91
C ALA A 108 -10.76 15.85 -8.46
N SER A 109 -11.85 16.25 -9.13
CA SER A 109 -12.00 17.62 -9.66
C SER A 109 -11.98 18.69 -8.55
N ASP A 110 -12.57 18.39 -7.40
CA ASP A 110 -12.61 19.31 -6.26
C ASP A 110 -11.30 19.25 -5.45
N ALA A 111 -10.68 18.08 -5.33
CA ALA A 111 -9.36 17.92 -4.72
C ALA A 111 -8.27 18.72 -5.46
N GLU A 112 -8.32 18.77 -6.79
CA GLU A 112 -7.40 19.57 -7.61
C GLU A 112 -7.49 21.07 -7.30
N ARG A 113 -8.68 21.58 -6.94
CA ARG A 113 -8.85 22.98 -6.51
C ARG A 113 -8.17 23.27 -5.18
N ASP A 114 -7.99 22.25 -4.37
CA ASP A 114 -7.23 22.27 -3.11
C ASP A 114 -5.74 21.93 -3.34
N GLY A 115 -5.30 21.73 -4.59
CA GLY A 115 -3.92 21.36 -4.93
C GLY A 115 -3.56 19.90 -4.65
N VAL A 116 -4.56 19.01 -4.56
CA VAL A 116 -4.40 17.58 -4.28
C VAL A 116 -4.78 16.76 -5.52
N THR A 117 -3.81 16.01 -6.04
CA THR A 117 -4.02 15.10 -7.18
C THR A 117 -4.22 13.67 -6.71
N PHE A 118 -5.26 13.01 -7.23
CA PHE A 118 -5.50 11.58 -7.01
C PHE A 118 -4.75 10.74 -8.04
N ARG A 119 -4.14 9.66 -7.58
CA ARG A 119 -3.51 8.62 -8.38
C ARG A 119 -4.12 7.27 -8.03
N VAL A 120 -4.49 6.51 -9.04
CA VAL A 120 -5.03 5.16 -8.90
C VAL A 120 -3.85 4.20 -8.78
N ASN A 121 -3.69 3.59 -7.60
CA ASN A 121 -2.70 2.55 -7.34
C ASN A 121 -3.19 1.19 -7.86
N SER A 122 -4.47 0.91 -7.67
CA SER A 122 -5.18 -0.25 -8.19
C SER A 122 -6.63 0.12 -8.42
N GLY A 123 -7.24 -0.33 -9.52
CA GLY A 123 -8.65 -0.12 -9.81
C GLY A 123 -9.32 -1.46 -10.04
N TRP A 124 -10.03 -1.60 -11.16
CA TRP A 124 -10.49 -2.90 -11.62
C TRP A 124 -9.29 -3.82 -11.90
N ARG A 125 -9.43 -5.11 -11.55
CA ARG A 125 -8.45 -6.14 -11.88
C ARG A 125 -9.12 -7.47 -12.21
N SER A 126 -8.48 -8.25 -13.09
CA SER A 126 -9.00 -9.55 -13.50
C SER A 126 -8.96 -10.56 -12.32
N PRO A 127 -9.84 -11.58 -12.31
CA PRO A 127 -9.77 -12.66 -11.33
C PRO A 127 -8.40 -13.35 -11.29
N ALA A 128 -7.73 -13.47 -12.45
CA ALA A 128 -6.40 -14.09 -12.54
C ALA A 128 -5.32 -13.22 -11.88
N LEU A 129 -5.37 -11.90 -12.04
CA LEU A 129 -4.48 -10.99 -11.31
C LEU A 129 -4.78 -11.01 -9.80
N GLN A 130 -6.05 -11.03 -9.40
CA GLN A 130 -6.42 -11.16 -8.00
C GLN A 130 -5.87 -12.44 -7.37
N GLU A 131 -6.02 -13.58 -8.05
CA GLU A 131 -5.50 -14.87 -7.59
C GLU A 131 -3.97 -14.81 -7.44
N ARG A 132 -3.28 -14.23 -8.43
CA ARG A 132 -1.83 -14.07 -8.35
C ARG A 132 -1.42 -13.24 -7.13
N MET A 133 -2.10 -12.12 -6.87
CA MET A 133 -1.81 -11.27 -5.71
C MET A 133 -2.08 -12.00 -4.39
N LEU A 134 -3.11 -12.85 -4.32
CA LEU A 134 -3.35 -13.69 -3.14
C LEU A 134 -2.22 -14.70 -2.93
N GLN A 135 -1.77 -15.37 -3.99
CA GLN A 135 -0.64 -16.32 -3.90
C GLN A 135 0.66 -15.62 -3.47
N ASP A 136 0.95 -14.43 -4.02
CA ASP A 136 2.12 -13.64 -3.63
C ASP A 136 2.02 -13.21 -2.14
N ALA A 137 0.82 -12.83 -1.67
CA ALA A 137 0.58 -12.52 -0.27
C ALA A 137 0.71 -13.75 0.64
N ILE A 138 0.27 -14.95 0.21
CA ILE A 138 0.48 -16.20 0.96
C ILE A 138 1.96 -16.46 1.17
N ILE A 139 2.78 -16.26 0.13
CA ILE A 139 4.23 -16.40 0.22
C ILE A 139 4.81 -15.37 1.19
N GLN A 140 4.35 -14.12 1.11
CA GLN A 140 4.83 -13.02 1.95
C GLN A 140 4.49 -13.20 3.44
N TYR A 141 3.25 -13.59 3.74
CA TYR A 141 2.72 -13.66 5.10
C TYR A 141 2.76 -15.07 5.71
N GLY A 142 3.15 -16.08 4.92
CA GLY A 142 3.38 -17.45 5.37
C GLY A 142 2.11 -18.29 5.57
N SER A 143 0.91 -17.73 5.39
CA SER A 143 -0.34 -18.48 5.41
C SER A 143 -1.45 -17.74 4.67
N GLU A 144 -2.42 -18.49 4.15
CA GLU A 144 -3.63 -17.92 3.56
C GLU A 144 -4.43 -17.11 4.57
N ASN A 145 -4.52 -17.58 5.82
CA ASN A 145 -5.29 -16.88 6.84
C ASN A 145 -4.73 -15.47 7.12
N GLU A 146 -3.41 -15.32 7.17
CA GLU A 146 -2.78 -14.00 7.35
C GLU A 146 -2.85 -13.17 6.06
N ALA A 147 -2.65 -13.79 4.89
CA ALA A 147 -2.74 -13.11 3.60
C ALA A 147 -4.14 -12.52 3.35
N ARG A 148 -5.21 -13.22 3.76
CA ARG A 148 -6.60 -12.78 3.61
C ARG A 148 -6.97 -11.53 4.40
N ARG A 149 -6.10 -11.10 5.33
CA ARG A 149 -6.22 -9.81 6.02
C ARG A 149 -5.81 -8.61 5.17
N TRP A 150 -5.24 -8.85 3.99
CA TRP A 150 -4.72 -7.83 3.08
C TRP A 150 -5.17 -8.05 1.63
N VAL A 151 -5.46 -9.30 1.25
CA VAL A 151 -5.84 -9.65 -0.13
C VAL A 151 -7.03 -10.59 -0.11
N ALA A 152 -8.18 -10.12 -0.60
CA ALA A 152 -9.37 -10.95 -0.78
C ALA A 152 -9.19 -12.01 -1.88
N THR A 153 -10.06 -13.02 -1.88
CA THR A 153 -10.09 -14.04 -2.95
C THR A 153 -10.63 -13.45 -4.26
N PRO A 154 -10.40 -14.09 -5.42
CA PRO A 154 -10.98 -13.69 -6.70
C PRO A 154 -12.50 -13.52 -6.68
N GLU A 155 -13.22 -14.35 -5.93
CA GLU A 155 -14.68 -14.37 -5.87
C GLU A 155 -15.26 -13.26 -5.00
N THR A 156 -14.47 -12.71 -4.09
CA THR A 156 -14.93 -11.80 -3.03
C THR A 156 -14.31 -10.41 -3.10
N SER A 157 -13.31 -10.21 -3.96
CA SER A 157 -12.66 -8.91 -4.15
C SER A 157 -13.55 -7.93 -4.89
N GLU A 158 -13.79 -6.77 -4.28
CA GLU A 158 -14.53 -5.67 -4.91
C GLU A 158 -13.75 -5.02 -6.07
N HIS A 159 -12.43 -5.20 -6.14
CA HIS A 159 -11.69 -4.80 -7.33
C HIS A 159 -12.04 -5.64 -8.56
N VAL A 160 -12.44 -6.91 -8.37
CA VAL A 160 -12.81 -7.79 -9.49
C VAL A 160 -14.15 -7.38 -10.10
N THR A 161 -15.05 -6.85 -9.28
CA THR A 161 -16.36 -6.33 -9.70
C THR A 161 -16.27 -4.88 -10.19
N GLY A 162 -15.15 -4.19 -9.96
CA GLY A 162 -14.98 -2.75 -10.22
C GLY A 162 -15.58 -1.85 -9.13
N GLY A 163 -16.04 -2.43 -8.02
CA GLY A 163 -16.66 -1.73 -6.89
C GLY A 163 -15.69 -1.09 -5.89
N ALA A 164 -14.37 -1.25 -6.09
CA ALA A 164 -13.33 -0.68 -5.24
C ALA A 164 -12.19 -0.04 -6.04
N VAL A 165 -11.52 0.93 -5.40
CA VAL A 165 -10.33 1.59 -5.92
C VAL A 165 -9.31 1.87 -4.82
N ASP A 166 -8.05 1.58 -5.10
CA ASP A 166 -6.92 1.91 -4.25
C ASP A 166 -6.29 3.22 -4.72
N LEU A 167 -6.19 4.19 -3.83
CA LEU A 167 -5.77 5.55 -4.16
C LEU A 167 -4.46 5.93 -3.48
N GLY A 168 -3.84 6.98 -4.01
CA GLY A 168 -2.71 7.67 -3.44
C GLY A 168 -2.54 9.05 -4.10
N PRO A 169 -1.47 9.79 -3.79
CA PRO A 169 -0.54 9.57 -2.67
C PRO A 169 -1.20 9.89 -1.31
N TRP A 170 -0.43 9.88 -0.21
CA TRP A 170 -0.94 10.16 1.14
C TRP A 170 -1.75 11.45 1.28
N SER A 171 -1.43 12.51 0.51
CA SER A 171 -2.22 13.75 0.52
C SER A 171 -3.63 13.56 -0.03
N ALA A 172 -3.82 12.69 -1.03
CA ALA A 172 -5.13 12.30 -1.53
C ALA A 172 -5.92 11.54 -0.46
N LEU A 173 -5.26 10.62 0.26
CA LEU A 173 -5.87 9.84 1.32
C LEU A 173 -6.31 10.72 2.49
N ASP A 174 -5.47 11.68 2.91
CA ASP A 174 -5.82 12.66 3.94
C ASP A 174 -7.02 13.54 3.51
N TRP A 175 -7.04 13.98 2.25
CA TRP A 175 -8.15 14.76 1.71
C TRP A 175 -9.46 13.96 1.72
N LEU A 176 -9.41 12.70 1.27
CA LEU A 176 -10.56 11.79 1.25
C LEU A 176 -11.04 11.42 2.66
N ALA A 177 -10.16 11.20 3.62
CA ALA A 177 -10.55 10.93 5.00
C ALA A 177 -11.42 12.06 5.59
N GLN A 178 -11.22 13.30 5.14
CA GLN A 178 -11.96 14.47 5.61
C GLN A 178 -13.21 14.82 4.78
N ARG A 179 -13.23 14.43 3.50
CA ARG A 179 -14.22 14.94 2.51
C ARG A 179 -14.90 13.85 1.70
N GLY A 180 -14.40 12.62 1.73
CA GLY A 180 -14.83 11.50 0.88
C GLY A 180 -16.31 11.19 1.01
N SER A 181 -16.86 11.26 2.22
CA SER A 181 -18.29 11.01 2.48
C SER A 181 -19.22 11.91 1.64
N ARG A 182 -18.82 13.15 1.34
CA ARG A 182 -19.59 14.09 0.49
C ARG A 182 -19.80 13.57 -0.95
N TYR A 183 -18.99 12.61 -1.37
CA TYR A 183 -19.07 11.95 -2.67
C TYR A 183 -19.56 10.51 -2.57
N GLY A 184 -19.84 10.02 -1.36
CA GLY A 184 -20.08 8.61 -1.09
C GLY A 184 -18.81 7.76 -1.11
N LEU A 185 -17.61 8.35 -1.14
CA LEU A 185 -16.35 7.59 -1.17
C LEU A 185 -15.88 7.32 0.26
N CYS A 186 -15.87 6.04 0.64
CA CYS A 186 -15.56 5.64 2.01
C CYS A 186 -14.42 4.65 2.07
N GLN A 187 -13.48 4.90 2.99
CA GLN A 187 -12.54 3.88 3.43
C GLN A 187 -13.33 2.78 4.13
N ILE A 188 -13.19 1.53 3.66
CA ILE A 188 -13.96 0.39 4.19
C ILE A 188 -13.18 -0.36 5.27
N TYR A 189 -11.86 -0.50 5.09
CA TYR A 189 -11.00 -1.27 5.98
C TYR A 189 -10.01 -0.37 6.72
N ALA A 190 -9.96 -0.49 8.04
CA ALA A 190 -9.13 0.35 8.91
C ALA A 190 -7.63 0.13 8.68
N ASN A 191 -7.22 -1.07 8.26
CA ASN A 191 -5.83 -1.41 7.91
C ASN A 191 -5.42 -0.99 6.50
N GLU A 192 -6.36 -0.54 5.66
CA GLU A 192 -6.13 -0.19 4.24
C GLU A 192 -6.61 1.23 3.97
N SER A 193 -5.84 2.22 4.43
CA SER A 193 -6.19 3.65 4.25
C SER A 193 -6.29 4.10 2.79
N TRP A 194 -5.85 3.26 1.86
CA TRP A 194 -5.89 3.48 0.42
C TRP A 194 -7.14 2.90 -0.25
N HIS A 195 -7.86 1.96 0.36
CA HIS A 195 -8.99 1.22 -0.24
C HIS A 195 -10.31 1.97 -0.04
N TYR A 196 -10.90 2.44 -1.14
CA TYR A 196 -12.17 3.16 -1.13
C TYR A 196 -13.24 2.44 -1.95
N GLU A 197 -14.46 2.44 -1.44
CA GLU A 197 -15.65 1.97 -2.15
C GLU A 197 -16.74 3.04 -2.14
N LEU A 198 -17.70 2.93 -3.07
CA LEU A 198 -18.88 3.78 -3.07
C LEU A 198 -19.90 3.31 -2.02
N ARG A 199 -20.38 4.25 -1.21
CA ARG A 199 -21.49 4.15 -0.27
C ARG A 199 -22.37 5.38 -0.48
N PRO A 200 -23.35 5.32 -1.40
CA PRO A 200 -24.15 6.50 -1.76
C PRO A 200 -24.81 7.18 -0.56
N GLU A 201 -25.24 6.39 0.43
CA GLU A 201 -25.86 6.86 1.66
C GLU A 201 -24.91 7.72 2.52
N ALA A 202 -23.60 7.58 2.33
CA ALA A 202 -22.62 8.35 3.11
C ALA A 202 -22.62 9.85 2.83
N VAL A 203 -23.27 10.29 1.73
CA VAL A 203 -23.50 11.71 1.45
C VAL A 203 -24.37 12.35 2.53
N ASP A 204 -25.37 11.61 3.02
CA ASP A 204 -26.32 12.07 4.03
C ASP A 204 -25.91 11.63 5.44
N ASP A 205 -25.47 10.37 5.58
CA ASP A 205 -25.25 9.72 6.87
C ASP A 205 -23.78 9.71 7.33
N GLY A 206 -22.85 10.08 6.44
CA GLY A 206 -21.42 9.86 6.64
C GLY A 206 -21.01 8.41 6.36
N CYS A 207 -19.69 8.17 6.32
CA CYS A 207 -19.20 6.82 6.04
C CYS A 207 -19.56 5.83 7.16
N PRO A 208 -19.86 4.57 6.81
CA PRO A 208 -20.08 3.53 7.81
C PRO A 208 -18.82 3.31 8.66
N GLU A 209 -18.99 2.66 9.81
CA GLU A 209 -17.85 2.24 10.64
C GLU A 209 -16.93 1.33 9.82
N MET A 210 -15.63 1.64 9.85
CA MET A 210 -14.62 0.83 9.16
C MET A 210 -14.52 -0.54 9.81
N LEU A 211 -14.45 -1.55 8.94
CA LEU A 211 -14.12 -2.91 9.34
C LEU A 211 -12.62 -3.00 9.68
N ALA A 212 -12.22 -3.91 10.57
CA ALA A 212 -10.82 -4.02 10.98
C ALA A 212 -9.89 -4.36 9.81
N ASP A 213 -10.33 -5.31 8.97
CA ASP A 213 -9.67 -5.77 7.74
C ASP A 213 -10.69 -6.55 6.87
N PRO A 214 -10.34 -6.97 5.63
CA PRO A 214 -11.25 -7.70 4.74
C PRO A 214 -11.86 -8.99 5.34
N THR A 215 -11.21 -9.64 6.31
CA THR A 215 -11.75 -10.86 6.94
C THR A 215 -12.94 -10.58 7.86
N ALA A 216 -13.11 -9.33 8.30
CA ALA A 216 -14.27 -8.90 9.07
C ALA A 216 -15.51 -8.66 8.18
N ASP A 217 -15.33 -8.49 6.87
CA ASP A 217 -16.42 -8.23 5.93
C ASP A 217 -17.32 -9.46 5.73
N PRO A 218 -18.65 -9.36 5.96
CA PRO A 218 -19.58 -10.45 5.66
C PRO A 218 -19.54 -10.92 4.19
N ARG A 219 -19.18 -10.04 3.24
CA ARG A 219 -19.08 -10.37 1.81
C ARG A 219 -17.99 -11.38 1.50
N THR A 220 -16.93 -11.43 2.31
CA THR A 220 -15.75 -12.28 2.07
C THR A 220 -15.86 -13.68 2.71
N LYS A 221 -16.97 -13.98 3.39
CA LYS A 221 -17.19 -15.24 4.13
C LYS A 221 -17.92 -16.33 3.33
N ARG A 222 -17.95 -16.23 2.01
CA ARG A 222 -18.63 -17.19 1.13
C ARG A 222 -17.83 -18.47 0.91
#